data_AF-A0A7S2GMV1-F1
#
_entry.id   AF-A0A7S2GMV1-F1
#
_cell.length_a   1.000
_cell.length_b   1.000
_cell.length_c   1.000
_cell.angle_alpha   90.00
_cell.angle_beta   90.00
_cell.angle_gamma   90.00
#
_symmetry.space_group_name_H-M   'P 1'
#
loop_
_entity.id
_entity.type
_entity.pdbx_description
1 polymer ?
#
loop_
_entity_poly.entity_id
_entity_poly.type
_entity_poly.pdbx_seq_one_letter_code
_entity_poly.pdbx_strand_id
1 'polypeptide(L)'
;RRHPHLVEQVESTLLRMGVDCLGATPQGALYRRIRPQEITQWLNQWNGLPIHDWVAMDDRDLLTEEGGDALQGRFVHTLFRSGLTAPLADMAIQILSQS
;
A
#
# COMPACT_ATOMS: atom_id res chain seq x y z
N ARG A 1 -10.17 7.02 -6.44
CA ARG A 1 -11.49 7.34 -5.85
C ARG A 1 -11.95 8.78 -6.08
N ARG A 2 -11.11 9.82 -5.85
CA ARG A 2 -11.55 11.23 -6.00
C ARG A 2 -11.44 11.81 -7.42
N HIS A 3 -10.54 11.28 -8.25
CA HIS A 3 -10.36 11.69 -9.65
C HIS A 3 -10.36 10.43 -10.54
N PRO A 4 -11.51 10.02 -11.11
CA PRO A 4 -11.64 8.77 -11.87
C PRO A 4 -10.64 8.65 -13.03
N HIS A 5 -10.46 9.73 -13.80
CA HIS A 5 -9.52 9.77 -14.92
C HIS A 5 -8.05 9.53 -14.52
N LEU A 6 -7.63 9.97 -13.32
CA LEU A 6 -6.28 9.70 -12.81
C LEU A 6 -6.12 8.23 -12.40
N VAL A 7 -7.19 7.60 -11.91
CA VAL A 7 -7.16 6.16 -11.58
C VAL A 7 -6.98 5.35 -12.85
N GLU A 8 -7.78 5.61 -13.89
CA GLU A 8 -7.67 4.91 -15.18
C GLU A 8 -6.28 5.08 -15.82
N GLN A 9 -5.69 6.28 -15.72
CA GLN A 9 -4.34 6.53 -16.22
C GLN A 9 -3.27 5.73 -15.46
N VAL A 10 -3.38 5.64 -14.13
CA VAL A 10 -2.46 4.84 -13.30
C VAL A 10 -2.61 3.36 -13.63
N GLU A 11 -3.83 2.84 -13.66
CA GLU A 11 -4.10 1.42 -13.96
C GLU A 11 -3.59 1.04 -15.35
N SER A 12 -3.85 1.87 -16.37
CA SER A 12 -3.36 1.64 -17.73
C SER A 12 -1.83 1.68 -17.83
N THR A 13 -1.19 2.51 -17.02
CA THR A 13 0.27 2.62 -17.00
C THR A 13 0.90 1.42 -16.32
N LEU A 14 0.37 1.00 -15.17
CA LEU A 14 0.82 -0.19 -14.45
C LEU A 14 0.65 -1.44 -15.31
N LEU A 15 -0.50 -1.61 -15.98
CA LEU A 15 -0.76 -2.75 -16.85
C LEU A 15 0.26 -2.85 -18.00
N ARG A 16 0.60 -1.72 -18.64
CA ARG A 16 1.64 -1.69 -19.69
C ARG A 16 3.03 -2.06 -19.18
N MET A 17 3.27 -1.91 -17.88
CA MET A 17 4.51 -2.32 -17.21
C MET A 17 4.44 -3.74 -16.67
N GLY A 18 3.35 -4.48 -16.92
CA GLY A 18 3.15 -5.83 -16.39
C GLY A 18 2.81 -5.86 -14.90
N VAL A 19 2.28 -4.76 -14.35
CA VAL A 19 1.84 -4.65 -12.96
C VAL A 19 0.33 -4.59 -12.91
N ASP A 20 -0.28 -5.56 -12.25
CA ASP A 20 -1.74 -5.63 -12.11
C ASP A 20 -2.24 -4.76 -10.95
N CYS A 21 -3.33 -4.03 -11.20
CA CYS A 21 -4.09 -3.37 -10.13
C CYS A 21 -5.15 -4.35 -9.60
N LEU A 22 -4.88 -4.95 -8.44
CA LEU A 22 -5.77 -5.96 -7.85
C LEU A 22 -7.01 -5.35 -7.16
N GLY A 23 -6.97 -4.06 -6.85
CA GLY A 23 -8.10 -3.36 -6.26
C GLY A 23 -7.68 -2.28 -5.28
N ALA A 24 -8.53 -2.04 -4.29
CA ALA A 24 -8.29 -1.02 -3.27
C ALA A 24 -8.71 -1.53 -1.90
N THR A 25 -8.00 -1.07 -0.86
CA THR A 25 -8.41 -1.33 0.52
C THR A 25 -9.83 -0.78 0.78
N PRO A 26 -10.57 -1.39 1.73
CA PRO A 26 -11.80 -0.80 2.22
C PRO A 26 -11.54 0.60 2.76
N GLN A 27 -12.58 1.43 2.77
CA GLN A 27 -12.55 2.74 3.43
C GLN A 27 -13.36 2.63 4.71
N GLY A 28 -12.66 2.71 5.85
CA GLY A 28 -13.26 2.80 7.15
C GLY A 28 -13.81 4.19 7.45
N ALA A 29 -14.10 4.44 8.73
CA ALA A 29 -14.66 5.70 9.18
C ALA A 29 -13.71 6.89 8.91
N LEU A 30 -14.23 7.96 8.31
CA LEU A 30 -13.49 9.14 7.82
C LEU A 30 -12.61 9.87 8.86
N TYR A 31 -12.73 9.55 10.15
CA TYR A 31 -12.03 10.23 11.25
C TYR A 31 -11.15 9.31 12.11
N ARG A 32 -11.05 8.02 11.79
CA ARG A 32 -10.15 7.11 12.50
C ARG A 32 -8.88 6.88 11.68
N ARG A 33 -7.73 6.98 12.33
CA ARG A 33 -6.42 6.65 11.77
C ARG A 33 -6.21 5.13 11.87
N ILE A 34 -6.89 4.39 10.99
CA ILE A 34 -6.99 2.92 10.99
C ILE A 34 -6.51 2.31 9.66
N ARG A 35 -5.68 3.04 8.91
CA ARG A 35 -5.19 2.55 7.62
C ARG A 35 -4.47 1.19 7.72
N PRO A 36 -3.67 0.91 8.76
CA PRO A 36 -3.07 -0.40 8.95
C PRO A 36 -4.11 -1.53 9.01
N GLN A 37 -5.23 -1.31 9.72
CA GLN A 37 -6.33 -2.28 9.80
C GLN A 37 -7.00 -2.49 8.44
N GLU A 38 -7.23 -1.42 7.66
CA GLU A 38 -7.80 -1.54 6.32
C GLU A 38 -6.92 -2.38 5.39
N ILE A 39 -5.60 -2.18 5.44
CA ILE A 39 -4.61 -2.92 4.64
C ILE A 39 -4.62 -4.39 5.05
N THR A 40 -4.47 -4.69 6.34
CA THR A 40 -4.44 -6.06 6.85
C THR A 40 -5.74 -6.81 6.61
N GLN A 41 -6.89 -6.14 6.76
CA GLN A 41 -8.19 -6.70 6.40
C GLN A 41 -8.24 -7.07 4.91
N TRP A 42 -7.79 -6.19 4.02
CA TRP A 42 -7.78 -6.45 2.58
C TRP A 42 -6.88 -7.64 2.22
N LEU A 43 -5.67 -7.70 2.78
CA LEU A 43 -4.73 -8.82 2.57
C LEU A 43 -5.30 -10.16 3.03
N ASN A 44 -5.98 -10.20 4.18
CA ASN A 44 -6.59 -11.42 4.72
C ASN A 44 -7.82 -11.91 3.93
N GLN A 45 -8.47 -11.01 3.19
CA GLN A 45 -9.69 -11.31 2.43
C GLN A 45 -9.40 -11.59 0.95
N TRP A 46 -8.21 -11.22 0.47
CA TRP A 46 -7.86 -11.31 -0.94
C TRP A 46 -7.82 -12.77 -1.42
N ASN A 47 -8.78 -13.12 -2.28
CA ASN A 47 -8.90 -14.43 -2.95
C ASN A 47 -8.85 -15.67 -2.02
N GLY A 48 -9.08 -15.48 -0.72
CA GLY A 48 -9.00 -16.55 0.29
C GLY A 48 -7.61 -17.17 0.47
N LEU A 49 -6.56 -16.58 -0.10
CA LEU A 49 -5.18 -17.06 0.00
C LEU A 49 -4.32 -16.03 0.75
N PRO A 50 -3.43 -16.48 1.65
CA PRO A 50 -2.54 -15.56 2.36
C PRO A 50 -1.53 -14.94 1.38
N ILE A 51 -1.43 -13.61 1.40
CA ILE A 51 -0.35 -12.87 0.73
C ILE A 51 0.83 -12.81 1.69
N HIS A 52 1.92 -13.49 1.35
CA HIS A 52 3.12 -13.56 2.19
C HIS A 52 4.07 -12.38 1.95
N ASP A 53 4.21 -11.97 0.69
CA ASP A 53 5.16 -10.95 0.27
C ASP A 53 4.42 -9.69 -0.14
N TRP A 54 4.57 -8.65 0.68
CA TRP A 54 3.94 -7.37 0.43
C TRP A 54 4.67 -6.25 1.17
N VAL A 55 4.46 -5.03 0.68
CA VAL A 55 4.95 -3.79 1.27
C VAL A 55 3.87 -2.72 1.16
N ALA A 56 3.63 -1.99 2.26
CA ALA A 56 2.78 -0.82 2.28
C ALA A 56 3.61 0.45 2.03
N MET A 57 3.06 1.35 1.22
CA MET A 57 3.63 2.66 0.93
C MET A 57 2.55 3.72 1.16
N ASP A 58 2.81 4.69 2.03
CA ASP A 58 1.88 5.78 2.36
C ASP A 58 2.69 7.00 2.81
N ASP A 59 2.12 8.20 2.73
CA ASP A 59 2.78 9.43 3.14
C ASP A 59 2.50 9.79 4.61
N ARG A 60 1.58 9.07 5.24
CA ARG A 60 1.38 9.09 6.69
C ARG A 60 2.26 8.06 7.37
N ASP A 61 2.65 8.34 8.61
CA ASP A 61 3.38 7.39 9.44
C ASP A 61 2.44 6.30 9.99
N LEU A 62 2.25 5.26 9.18
CA LEU A 62 1.30 4.17 9.47
C LEU A 62 1.68 3.32 10.68
N LEU A 63 2.96 3.31 11.08
CA LEU A 63 3.41 2.54 12.24
C LEU A 63 2.90 3.13 13.54
N THR A 64 2.52 4.41 13.55
CA THR A 64 1.93 5.09 14.72
C THR A 64 0.40 5.06 14.74
N GLU A 65 -0.23 4.50 13.69
CA GLU A 65 -1.69 4.36 13.58
C GLU A 65 -2.20 3.06 14.24
N GLU A 66 -3.51 2.96 14.47
CA GLU A 66 -4.11 1.77 15.07
C GLU A 66 -3.90 0.55 14.17
N GLY A 67 -3.22 -0.48 14.70
CA GLY A 67 -2.81 -1.68 13.96
C GLY A 67 -1.47 -1.57 13.22
N GLY A 68 -0.71 -0.48 13.42
CA GLY A 68 0.59 -0.24 12.79
C GLY A 68 1.63 -1.34 13.03
N ASP A 69 1.54 -2.03 14.16
CA ASP A 69 2.41 -3.15 14.54
C ASP A 69 2.45 -4.25 13.45
N ALA A 70 1.33 -4.49 12.76
CA ALA A 70 1.23 -5.49 11.71
C ALA A 70 1.99 -5.13 10.43
N LEU A 71 2.44 -3.87 10.31
CA LEU A 71 3.18 -3.34 9.16
C LEU A 71 4.69 -3.25 9.46
N GLN A 72 5.13 -3.62 10.66
CA GLN A 72 6.54 -3.56 11.03
C GLN A 72 7.38 -4.44 10.09
N GLY A 73 8.45 -3.86 9.53
CA GLY A 73 9.28 -4.52 8.52
C GLY A 73 8.64 -4.62 7.12
N ARG A 74 7.43 -4.10 6.93
CA ARG A 74 6.68 -4.13 5.66
C ARG A 74 6.17 -2.76 5.22
N PHE A 75 6.74 -1.68 5.75
CA PHE A 75 6.28 -0.31 5.47
C PHE A 75 7.41 0.60 5.00
N VAL A 76 7.13 1.36 3.95
CA VAL A 76 7.97 2.42 3.43
C VAL A 76 7.21 3.74 3.56
N HIS A 77 7.73 4.64 4.39
CA HIS A 77 7.15 5.97 4.58
C HIS A 77 7.60 6.90 3.44
N THR A 78 6.63 7.36 2.64
CA THR A 78 6.86 8.33 1.57
C THR A 78 6.60 9.76 2.08
N LEU A 79 6.96 10.77 1.30
CA LEU A 79 6.59 12.15 1.60
C LEU A 79 5.58 12.65 0.58
N PHE A 80 4.50 13.29 1.03
CA PHE A 80 3.45 13.80 0.14
C PHE A 80 3.98 14.60 -1.07
N ARG A 81 5.01 15.43 -0.86
CA ARG A 81 5.57 16.31 -1.90
C ARG A 81 6.42 15.56 -2.94
N SER A 82 7.15 14.53 -2.54
CA SER A 82 8.09 13.81 -3.42
C SER A 82 7.59 12.45 -3.88
N GLY A 83 6.59 11.88 -3.19
CA GLY A 83 6.09 10.54 -3.43
C GLY A 83 7.16 9.47 -3.28
N LEU A 84 7.06 8.43 -4.12
CA LEU A 84 8.02 7.35 -4.23
C LEU A 84 9.26 7.82 -5.01
N THR A 85 10.41 7.81 -4.34
CA THR A 85 11.72 8.10 -4.95
C THR A 85 12.48 6.81 -5.23
N ALA A 86 13.53 6.85 -6.06
CA ALA A 86 14.34 5.65 -6.34
C ALA A 86 14.90 4.98 -5.06
N PRO A 87 15.46 5.71 -4.07
CA PRO A 87 15.89 5.09 -2.81
C PRO A 87 14.76 4.43 -2.02
N LEU A 88 13.54 4.99 -2.06
CA LEU A 88 12.38 4.39 -1.39
C LEU A 88 11.87 3.16 -2.14
N ALA A 89 11.98 3.14 -3.46
CA ALA A 89 11.69 1.97 -4.27
C ALA A 89 12.69 0.84 -3.99
N ASP A 90 13.98 1.14 -3.86
CA ASP A 90 15.01 0.16 -3.48
C ASP A 90 14.71 -0.45 -2.10
N MET A 91 14.25 0.37 -1.15
CA MET A 91 13.81 -0.11 0.16
C MET A 91 12.60 -1.05 0.06
N ALA A 92 11.61 -0.73 -0.77
CA ALA A 92 10.47 -1.59 -1.01
C ALA A 92 10.89 -2.95 -1.61
N ILE A 93 11.82 -2.93 -2.56
CA ILE A 93 12.42 -4.16 -3.15
C ILE A 93 13.14 -4.96 -2.07
N GLN A 94 13.92 -4.30 -1.22
CA GLN A 94 14.64 -4.96 -0.14
C GLN A 94 13.69 -5.67 0.83
N ILE A 95 12.58 -5.04 1.23
CA ILE A 95 11.53 -5.64 2.06
C ILE A 95 10.96 -6.91 1.40
N LEU A 96 10.64 -6.83 0.11
CA LEU A 96 10.07 -7.95 -0.65
C LEU A 96 11.07 -9.09 -0.84
N SER A 97 12.38 -8.80 -0.88
CA SER A 97 13.44 -9.80 -1.03
C SER A 97 13.86 -10.50 0.27
N GLN A 98 13.38 -10.02 1.43
CA GLN A 98 13.72 -10.57 2.75
C GLN A 98 12.64 -11.49 3.34
N SER A 99 11.53 -11.69 2.61
CA SER A 99 10.39 -12.51 3.04
C SER A 99 10.57 -13.99 2.69
#